data_AF-A0A924HJD1-F1
#
_entry.id   AF-A0A924HJD1-F1
#
_cell.length_a   1.000
_cell.length_b   1.000
_cell.length_c   1.000
_cell.angle_alpha   90.00
_cell.angle_beta   90.00
_cell.angle_gamma   90.00
#
_symmetry.space_group_name_H-M   'P 1'
#
loop_
_entity.id
_entity.type
_entity.pdbx_description
1 polymer ?
#
loop_
_entity_poly.entity_id
_entity_poly.type
_entity_poly.pdbx_seq_one_letter_code
_entity_poly.pdbx_strand_id
1 'polypeptide(L)'
;MRKKVLKISTIEFANKLDVSQSAVSKYESGYILPGFEFIFKVCSVFNTSANWLIFDILPIRLSEVGAIKEDSTIKSVNRDKEIQEKINTMSNMLEEIKTQFNKK
;
A
#
# COMPACT_ATOMS: atom_id res chain seq x y z
N MET A 1 10.36 1.41 17.92
CA MET A 1 9.17 0.95 17.14
C MET A 1 7.88 1.57 17.64
N ARG A 2 7.55 1.46 18.94
CA ARG A 2 6.25 1.83 19.52
C ARG A 2 5.96 3.34 19.49
N LYS A 3 6.96 4.16 19.84
CA LYS A 3 6.80 5.61 20.12
C LYS A 3 6.23 6.40 18.94
N LYS A 4 6.53 6.01 17.70
CA LYS A 4 6.16 6.76 16.50
C LYS A 4 4.68 6.62 16.12
N VAL A 5 4.05 5.47 16.41
CA VAL A 5 2.73 5.13 15.85
C VAL A 5 1.69 4.81 16.90
N LEU A 6 2.04 3.99 17.90
CA LEU A 6 1.06 3.44 18.84
C LEU A 6 0.82 4.33 20.05
N LYS A 7 1.75 5.25 20.37
CA LYS A 7 1.68 6.18 21.51
C LYS A 7 1.41 5.56 22.91
N ILE A 8 1.38 4.23 23.03
CA ILE A 8 1.27 3.46 24.30
C ILE A 8 2.59 3.37 25.04
N SER A 9 2.65 2.99 26.32
CA SER A 9 3.93 2.86 27.06
C SER A 9 4.71 1.57 26.71
N THR A 10 6.01 1.50 27.04
CA THR A 10 6.82 0.27 26.80
C THR A 10 6.30 -0.91 27.61
N ILE A 11 5.78 -0.65 28.82
CA ILE A 11 5.13 -1.66 29.67
C ILE A 11 3.87 -2.18 28.98
N GLU A 12 3.02 -1.28 28.51
CA GLU A 12 1.76 -1.65 27.85
C GLU A 12 2.01 -2.43 26.55
N PHE A 13 3.02 -2.05 25.77
CA PHE A 13 3.41 -2.78 24.56
C PHE A 13 3.95 -4.18 24.89
N ALA A 14 4.78 -4.30 25.92
CA ALA A 14 5.30 -5.59 26.38
C ALA A 14 4.17 -6.51 26.86
N ASN A 15 3.23 -5.97 27.64
CA ASN A 15 2.07 -6.72 28.15
C ASN A 15 1.17 -7.21 27.00
N LYS A 16 0.91 -6.38 25.99
CA LYS A 16 0.10 -6.78 24.82
C LYS A 16 0.74 -7.88 23.98
N LEU A 17 2.07 -7.98 24.01
CA LEU A 17 2.83 -8.98 23.28
C LEU A 17 3.19 -10.20 24.13
N ASP A 18 2.82 -10.20 25.42
CA ASP A 18 3.23 -11.23 26.39
C ASP A 18 4.75 -11.48 26.35
N VAL A 19 5.52 -10.40 26.53
CA VAL A 19 6.99 -10.42 26.60
C VAL A 19 7.48 -9.53 27.73
N SER A 20 8.74 -9.68 28.14
CA SER A 20 9.32 -8.80 29.14
C SER A 20 9.56 -7.38 28.58
N GLN A 21 9.36 -6.37 29.43
CA GLN A 21 9.70 -4.98 29.12
C GLN A 21 11.19 -4.83 28.77
N SER A 22 12.07 -5.61 29.41
CA SER A 22 13.51 -5.61 29.12
C SER A 22 13.81 -6.07 27.69
N ALA A 23 13.14 -7.13 27.22
CA ALA A 23 13.28 -7.60 25.83
C ALA A 23 12.87 -6.50 24.84
N VAL A 24 11.70 -5.88 25.04
CA VAL A 24 11.25 -4.76 24.21
C VAL A 24 12.25 -3.62 24.20
N SER A 25 12.78 -3.22 25.36
CA SER A 25 13.78 -2.15 25.45
C SER A 25 15.04 -2.47 24.65
N LYS A 26 15.52 -3.72 24.68
CA LYS A 26 16.68 -4.16 23.90
C LYS A 26 16.42 -4.16 22.39
N TYR A 27 15.20 -4.48 21.97
CA TYR A 27 14.80 -4.37 20.57
C TYR A 27 14.71 -2.91 20.13
N GLU A 28 14.10 -2.03 20.94
CA GLU A 28 13.95 -0.61 20.60
C GLU A 28 15.26 0.17 20.63
N SER A 29 16.24 -0.25 21.43
CA SER A 29 17.58 0.35 21.47
C SER A 29 18.52 -0.18 20.37
N GLY A 30 18.11 -1.20 19.63
CA GLY A 30 18.97 -1.88 18.66
C GLY A 30 20.05 -2.76 19.28
N TYR A 31 20.00 -3.01 20.60
CA TYR A 31 20.96 -3.88 21.28
C TYR A 31 20.81 -5.35 20.87
N ILE A 32 19.58 -5.79 20.60
CA ILE A 32 19.27 -7.12 20.07
C ILE A 32 18.33 -6.96 18.87
N LEU A 33 18.58 -7.72 17.81
CA LEU A 33 17.66 -7.80 16.68
C LEU A 33 16.48 -8.73 17.04
N PRO A 34 15.22 -8.29 16.89
CA PRO A 34 14.08 -9.17 17.10
C PRO A 34 14.03 -10.28 16.05
N GLY A 35 13.67 -11.49 16.48
CA GLY A 35 13.44 -12.63 15.59
C GLY A 35 12.10 -12.56 14.86
N PHE A 36 11.93 -13.41 13.85
CA PHE A 36 10.70 -13.50 13.05
C PHE A 36 9.44 -13.75 13.89
N GLU A 37 9.53 -14.59 14.92
CA GLU A 37 8.41 -14.89 15.80
C GLU A 37 7.89 -13.63 16.51
N PHE A 38 8.81 -12.80 17.03
CA PHE A 38 8.45 -11.54 17.65
C PHE A 38 7.80 -10.58 16.65
N ILE A 39 8.38 -10.45 15.45
CA ILE A 39 7.84 -9.60 14.38
C ILE A 39 6.42 -10.05 14.02
N PHE A 40 6.20 -11.36 13.83
CA PHE A 40 4.89 -11.92 13.51
C PHE A 40 3.86 -11.65 14.61
N LYS A 41 4.26 -11.78 15.88
CA LYS A 41 3.41 -11.48 17.04
C LYS A 41 2.99 -10.01 17.05
N VAL A 42 3.92 -9.09 16.77
CA VAL A 42 3.63 -7.66 16.65
C VAL A 42 2.66 -7.37 15.50
N CYS A 43 2.89 -7.96 14.33
CA CYS A 43 1.98 -7.85 13.18
C CYS A 43 0.56 -8.29 13.54
N SER A 44 0.43 -9.43 14.21
CA SER A 44 -0.85 -10.04 14.57
C SER A 44 -1.61 -9.22 15.62
N VAL A 45 -0.93 -8.76 16.67
CA VAL A 45 -1.55 -8.01 17.78
C VAL A 45 -1.96 -6.59 17.38
N PHE A 46 -1.15 -5.94 16.55
CA PHE A 46 -1.36 -4.53 16.17
C PHE A 46 -1.92 -4.36 14.76
N ASN A 47 -2.28 -5.45 14.09
CA ASN A 47 -2.76 -5.48 12.70
C ASN A 47 -1.87 -4.62 11.77
N THR A 48 -0.56 -4.87 11.83
CA THR A 48 0.46 -4.12 11.09
C THR A 48 1.27 -5.04 10.18
N SER A 49 1.99 -4.48 9.20
CA SER A 49 2.82 -5.25 8.28
C SER A 49 4.26 -5.42 8.80
N ALA A 50 4.88 -6.54 8.48
CA ALA A 50 6.30 -6.76 8.80
C ALA A 50 7.21 -5.76 8.06
N ASN A 51 6.82 -5.34 6.85
CA ASN A 51 7.53 -4.29 6.11
C ASN A 51 7.67 -3.01 6.92
N TRP A 52 6.62 -2.62 7.65
CA TRP A 52 6.66 -1.45 8.53
C TRP A 52 7.69 -1.60 9.65
N LEU A 53 7.73 -2.78 10.29
CA LEU A 53 8.63 -3.07 11.41
C LEU A 53 10.11 -3.07 10.98
N ILE A 54 10.39 -3.59 9.79
CA ILE A 54 11.76 -3.86 9.34
C ILE A 54 12.38 -2.64 8.66
N PHE A 55 11.63 -1.99 7.77
CA PHE A 55 12.18 -0.95 6.91
C PHE A 55 11.92 0.47 7.43
N ASP A 56 11.24 0.61 8.57
CA ASP A 56 10.79 1.89 9.14
C ASP A 56 9.96 2.73 8.13
N ILE A 57 9.48 2.08 7.05
CA ILE A 57 8.55 2.63 6.07
C ILE A 57 7.22 2.68 6.81
N LEU A 58 6.83 3.85 7.33
CA LEU A 58 5.52 4.06 7.99
C LEU A 58 4.45 3.25 7.26
N PRO A 59 3.50 2.63 7.99
CA PRO A 59 2.39 2.00 7.29
C PRO A 59 1.80 3.16 6.54
N ILE A 60 1.88 3.13 5.21
CA ILE A 60 1.21 4.12 4.38
C ILE A 60 -0.22 4.04 4.90
N ARG A 61 -0.66 5.01 5.71
CA ARG A 61 -2.00 4.91 6.26
C ARG A 61 -2.85 4.98 5.01
N LEU A 62 -3.68 3.98 4.76
CA LEU A 62 -4.58 4.03 3.59
C LEU A 62 -5.40 5.33 3.58
N SER A 63 -5.62 5.94 4.77
CA SER A 63 -6.20 7.26 4.96
C SER A 63 -5.28 8.47 4.65
N GLU A 64 -3.95 8.29 4.69
CA GLU A 64 -2.93 9.29 4.32
C GLU A 64 -2.40 9.08 2.89
N VAL A 65 -2.83 8.02 2.20
CA VAL A 65 -2.93 8.01 0.73
C VAL A 65 -4.02 9.03 0.39
N GLY A 66 -3.72 10.31 0.63
CA GLY A 66 -4.45 11.39 0.00
C GLY A 66 -4.47 11.04 -1.48
N ALA A 67 -5.68 10.92 -2.01
CA ALA A 67 -6.04 10.64 -3.40
C ALA A 67 -4.81 10.51 -4.29
N ILE A 68 -4.53 9.30 -4.79
CA ILE A 68 -3.42 8.99 -5.72
C ILE A 68 -3.03 10.26 -6.44
N LYS A 69 -1.92 10.90 -6.03
CA LYS A 69 -1.45 12.14 -6.65
C LYS A 69 -0.91 11.76 -8.01
N GLU A 70 -1.81 11.55 -8.97
CA GLU A 70 -1.57 11.36 -10.40
C GLU A 70 -0.18 10.79 -10.68
N ASP A 71 0.11 9.65 -10.06
CA ASP A 71 1.43 9.05 -10.17
C ASP A 71 1.55 8.57 -11.62
N SER A 72 2.76 8.69 -12.15
CA SER A 72 3.21 8.30 -13.48
C SER A 72 2.56 7.03 -14.06
N THR A 73 2.11 6.10 -13.21
CA THR A 73 1.32 4.90 -13.58
C THR A 73 -0.07 5.20 -14.17
N ILE A 74 -0.77 6.25 -13.71
CA ILE A 74 -2.09 6.66 -14.24
C ILE A 74 -1.95 7.25 -15.66
N LYS A 75 -0.83 7.89 -15.99
CA LYS A 75 -0.59 8.42 -17.36
C LYS A 75 -0.56 7.31 -18.42
N SER A 76 -0.07 6.12 -18.10
CA SER A 76 -0.18 4.95 -19.00
C SER A 76 -1.63 4.51 -19.17
N VAL A 77 -2.40 4.42 -18.08
CA VAL A 77 -3.81 3.96 -18.11
C VAL A 77 -4.71 4.98 -18.85
N ASN A 78 -4.45 6.28 -18.71
CA ASN A 78 -5.20 7.31 -19.45
C ASN A 78 -4.86 7.31 -20.94
N ARG A 79 -3.62 6.98 -21.34
CA ARG A 79 -3.29 6.77 -22.76
C ARG A 79 -4.07 5.59 -23.34
N ASP A 80 -4.23 4.52 -22.59
CA ASP A 80 -5.02 3.37 -23.05
C ASP A 80 -6.50 3.76 -23.26
N LYS A 81 -7.08 4.59 -22.39
CA LYS A 81 -8.45 5.13 -22.60
C LYS A 81 -8.56 6.01 -23.84
N GLU A 82 -7.62 6.93 -24.05
CA GLU A 82 -7.63 7.82 -25.23
C GLU A 82 -7.45 7.02 -26.53
N ILE A 83 -6.60 5.98 -26.50
CA ILE A 83 -6.43 5.05 -27.62
C ILE A 83 -7.72 4.27 -27.88
N GLN A 84 -8.41 3.78 -26.84
CA GLN A 84 -9.69 3.08 -26.99
C GLN A 84 -10.80 3.98 -27.55
N GLU A 85 -10.87 5.24 -27.13
CA GLU A 85 -11.86 6.19 -27.64
C GLU A 85 -11.63 6.50 -29.13
N LYS A 86 -10.36 6.63 -29.55
CA LYS A 86 -9.99 6.77 -30.97
C LYS A 86 -10.34 5.51 -31.77
N ILE A 87 -10.08 4.31 -31.23
CA ILE A 87 -10.43 3.03 -31.88
C ILE A 87 -11.95 2.91 -32.07
N ASN A 88 -12.75 3.30 -31.07
CA ASN A 88 -14.20 3.24 -31.14
C ASN A 88 -14.75 4.24 -32.18
N THR A 89 -14.22 5.47 -32.19
CA THR A 89 -14.61 6.49 -33.17
C THR A 89 -14.29 6.02 -34.59
N MET A 90 -13.12 5.43 -34.80
CA MET A 90 -12.70 4.91 -36.10
C MET A 90 -13.53 3.72 -36.55
N SER A 91 -13.92 2.84 -35.62
CA SER A 91 -14.80 1.71 -35.91
C SER A 91 -16.18 2.19 -36.38
N ASN A 92 -16.75 3.22 -35.75
CA ASN A 92 -18.02 3.81 -36.17
C ASN A 92 -17.93 4.44 -37.57
N MET A 93 -16.85 5.17 -37.87
CA MET A 93 -16.63 5.73 -39.21
C MET A 93 -16.53 4.65 -40.29
N LEU A 94 -15.90 3.50 -39.99
CA LEU A 94 -15.83 2.37 -40.92
C LEU A 94 -17.20 1.74 -41.18
N GLU A 95 -18.04 1.61 -40.16
CA GLU A 95 -19.41 1.11 -40.32
C GLU A 95 -20.29 2.06 -41.14
N GLU A 96 -20.13 3.37 -40.96
CA GLU A 96 -20.79 4.36 -41.79
C GLU A 96 -20.36 4.25 -43.26
N ILE A 97 -19.06 4.12 -43.53
CA ILE A 97 -18.53 3.94 -44.89
C ILE A 97 -19.07 2.65 -45.52
N LYS A 98 -19.07 1.53 -44.79
CA LYS A 98 -19.66 0.27 -45.28
C LYS A 98 -21.14 0.44 -45.61
N THR A 99 -21.89 1.15 -44.77
CA THR A 99 -23.32 1.39 -44.98
C THR A 99 -23.59 2.27 -46.19
N GLN A 100 -22.73 3.25 -46.47
CA GLN A 100 -22.79 4.09 -47.66
C GLN A 100 -22.45 3.31 -48.94
N PHE A 101 -21.49 2.39 -48.88
CA PHE A 101 -21.13 1.53 -50.02
C PHE A 101 -22.19 0.46 -50.33
N ASN A 102 -22.89 -0.07 -49.31
CA ASN A 102 -23.91 -1.11 -49.48
C ASN A 102 -25.30 -0.55 -49.89
N LYS A 103 -25.44 0.78 -49.97
CA LYS A 103 -26.64 1.50 -50.43
C LYS A 103 -26.54 1.95 -51.90
N LYS A 104 -25.50 1.56 -52.62
CA LYS A 104 -25.25 1.88 -54.03
C LYS A 104 -25.22 0.61 -54.86
#